data_AF-A0A2N6CKR6-F1
#
_entry.id   AF-A0A2N6CKR6-F1
#
_cell.length_a   1.000
_cell.length_b   1.000
_cell.length_c   1.000
_cell.angle_alpha   90.00
_cell.angle_beta   90.00
_cell.angle_gamma   90.00
#
_symmetry.space_group_name_H-M   'P 1'
#
loop_
_entity.id
_entity.type
_entity.pdbx_description
1 polymer ?
#
loop_
_entity_poly.entity_id
_entity_poly.type
_entity_poly.pdbx_seq_one_letter_code
_entity_poly.pdbx_strand_id
1 'polypeptide(L)'
;MELFGAISYGVAAASFFALSALLVVSWQGRKLGGLLLAACILTAIWAVLLAVQSYASLLPLWSIFLTEMLRVGVWLFFLRTLLMNLSQFGAPAVIRLGVPLIWVVSVGAGLWLEASRGPDVLNGGAGQVWLPAGLVLSLLGISLVEQLYRNTPEKSRWALKFLCIGIGSLFAYDLFLYAQAMMLNSIDLKIWSARGLVNTLAVPLLAIAARRNPQWSLDVFVSRQVVLYSATLIGVGAYLLIMALGGYYIRTFGGDWGTVIQVLFFFGAGILLVTVLFSAQLRASAKVFLSKHFYRNKYEYRDEWLRLISTLSSAGAG
;
A
#
# COMPACT_ATOMS: atom_id res chain seq x y z
N MET A 1 12.07 -11.37 19.75
CA MET A 1 11.22 -10.88 18.63
C MET A 1 9.75 -10.87 19.02
N GLU A 2 9.32 -11.76 19.93
CA GLU A 2 7.96 -11.84 20.50
C GLU A 2 7.44 -10.53 21.11
N LEU A 3 8.28 -9.83 21.89
CA LEU A 3 7.89 -8.56 22.52
C LEU A 3 7.58 -7.44 21.50
N PHE A 4 8.33 -7.37 20.39
CA PHE A 4 8.10 -6.34 19.37
C PHE A 4 6.75 -6.54 18.66
N GLY A 5 6.43 -7.78 18.30
CA GLY A 5 5.12 -8.13 17.73
C GLY A 5 3.98 -7.80 18.70
N ALA A 6 4.11 -8.20 19.96
CA ALA A 6 3.12 -7.91 21.00
C ALA A 6 2.87 -6.40 21.19
N ILE A 7 3.94 -5.59 21.25
CA ILE A 7 3.83 -4.13 21.37
C ILE A 7 3.21 -3.53 20.10
N SER A 8 3.69 -3.92 18.92
CA SER A 8 3.21 -3.40 17.63
C SER A 8 1.71 -3.63 17.46
N TYR A 9 1.24 -4.86 17.70
CA TYR A 9 -0.18 -5.18 17.62
C TYR A 9 -0.99 -4.65 18.81
N GLY A 10 -0.41 -4.56 20.00
CA GLY A 10 -1.05 -3.95 21.17
C GLY A 10 -1.36 -2.47 20.95
N VAL A 11 -0.42 -1.71 20.38
CA VAL A 11 -0.63 -0.31 20.00
C VAL A 11 -1.69 -0.18 18.90
N ALA A 12 -1.70 -1.09 17.93
CA ALA A 12 -2.72 -1.11 16.89
C ALA A 12 -4.12 -1.38 17.48
N ALA A 13 -4.24 -2.37 18.36
CA ALA A 13 -5.48 -2.70 19.05
C ALA A 13 -6.00 -1.49 19.83
N ALA A 14 -5.18 -0.86 20.67
CA ALA A 14 -5.55 0.31 21.44
C ALA A 14 -6.04 1.47 20.56
N SER A 15 -5.35 1.71 19.43
CA SER A 15 -5.68 2.78 18.49
C SER A 15 -7.01 2.52 17.77
N PHE A 16 -7.26 1.29 17.32
CA PHE A 16 -8.54 0.93 16.69
C PHE A 16 -9.69 0.85 17.71
N PHE A 17 -9.44 0.48 18.97
CA PHE A 17 -10.44 0.60 20.04
C PHE A 17 -10.82 2.05 20.31
N ALA A 18 -9.84 2.95 20.42
CA ALA A 18 -10.08 4.37 20.59
C ALA A 18 -10.88 4.95 19.40
N LEU A 19 -10.50 4.59 18.17
CA LEU A 19 -11.26 4.98 16.98
C LEU A 19 -12.69 4.42 16.99
N SER A 20 -12.88 3.17 17.39
CA SER A 20 -14.19 2.55 17.50
C SER A 20 -15.07 3.26 18.53
N ALA A 21 -14.52 3.61 19.69
CA ALA A 21 -15.24 4.38 20.71
C ALA A 21 -15.66 5.77 20.19
N LEU A 22 -14.77 6.48 19.50
CA LEU A 22 -15.10 7.75 18.84
C LEU A 22 -16.19 7.60 17.78
N LEU A 23 -16.14 6.52 16.99
CA LEU A 23 -17.15 6.22 15.98
C LEU A 23 -18.51 5.91 16.60
N VAL A 24 -18.57 5.17 17.71
CA VAL A 24 -19.84 4.91 18.44
C VAL A 24 -20.47 6.21 18.92
N VAL A 25 -19.68 7.11 19.52
CA VAL A 25 -20.18 8.40 20.03
C VAL A 25 -20.66 9.32 18.90
N SER A 26 -20.00 9.28 17.75
CA SER A 26 -20.37 10.08 16.57
C SER A 26 -21.40 9.41 15.65
N TRP A 27 -21.87 8.20 15.99
CA TRP A 27 -22.72 7.41 15.11
C TRP A 27 -24.15 7.94 15.07
N GLN A 28 -24.65 8.20 13.86
CA GLN A 28 -26.02 8.68 13.61
C GLN A 28 -26.95 7.59 13.05
N GLY A 29 -26.68 6.30 13.32
CA GLY A 29 -27.56 5.18 12.95
C GLY A 29 -27.56 4.75 11.47
N ARG A 30 -26.63 5.27 10.65
CA ARG A 30 -26.55 4.94 9.22
C ARG A 30 -25.72 3.67 8.96
N LYS A 31 -26.12 2.91 7.92
CA LYS A 31 -25.50 1.63 7.51
C LYS A 31 -24.00 1.74 7.23
N LEU A 32 -23.56 2.81 6.53
CA LEU A 32 -22.14 3.02 6.22
C LEU A 32 -21.27 3.26 7.47
N GLY A 33 -21.77 4.05 8.42
CA GLY A 33 -21.08 4.26 9.71
C GLY A 33 -20.98 2.98 10.52
N GLY A 34 -22.04 2.16 10.51
CA GLY A 34 -22.03 0.84 11.17
C GLY A 34 -21.01 -0.12 10.55
N LEU A 35 -20.87 -0.13 9.21
CA LEU A 35 -19.85 -0.95 8.53
C LEU A 35 -18.42 -0.50 8.85
N LEU A 36 -18.17 0.81 8.92
CA LEU A 36 -16.85 1.30 9.33
C LEU A 36 -16.53 0.97 10.79
N LEU A 37 -17.52 1.11 11.67
CA LEU A 37 -17.38 0.72 13.06
C LEU A 37 -17.07 -0.78 13.19
N ALA A 38 -17.81 -1.63 12.45
CA ALA A 38 -17.53 -3.06 12.39
C ALA A 38 -16.11 -3.35 11.86
N ALA A 39 -15.65 -2.61 10.85
CA ALA A 39 -14.29 -2.75 10.32
C ALA A 39 -13.23 -2.41 11.39
N CYS A 40 -13.45 -1.34 12.15
CA CYS A 40 -12.54 -0.91 13.21
C CYS A 40 -12.52 -1.90 14.38
N ILE A 41 -13.68 -2.36 14.86
CA ILE A 41 -13.80 -3.34 15.94
C ILE A 41 -13.11 -4.65 15.54
N LEU A 42 -13.38 -5.14 14.33
CA LEU A 42 -12.82 -6.40 13.86
C LEU A 42 -11.31 -6.30 13.63
N THR A 43 -10.81 -5.14 13.19
CA THR A 43 -9.37 -4.86 13.10
C THR A 43 -8.74 -4.78 14.50
N ALA A 44 -9.45 -4.28 15.52
CA ALA A 44 -9.00 -4.29 16.91
C ALA A 44 -8.93 -5.72 17.47
N ILE A 45 -9.97 -6.54 17.25
CA ILE A 45 -9.99 -7.97 17.65
C ILE A 45 -8.82 -8.71 17.01
N TRP A 46 -8.63 -8.53 15.71
CA TRP A 46 -7.48 -9.07 14.97
C TRP A 46 -6.14 -8.69 15.60
N ALA A 47 -5.97 -7.41 15.95
CA ALA A 47 -4.74 -6.93 16.55
C ALA A 47 -4.52 -7.52 17.95
N VAL A 48 -5.58 -7.68 18.77
CA VAL A 48 -5.49 -8.37 20.07
C VAL A 48 -5.06 -9.82 19.88
N LEU A 49 -5.69 -10.57 18.97
CA LEU A 49 -5.34 -11.97 18.73
C LEU A 49 -3.89 -12.12 18.27
N LEU A 50 -3.40 -11.24 17.39
CA LEU A 50 -2.00 -11.29 16.97
C LEU A 50 -1.02 -10.82 18.05
N ALA A 51 -1.42 -9.90 18.94
CA ALA A 51 -0.61 -9.55 20.10
C ALA A 51 -0.45 -10.73 21.06
N VAL A 52 -1.56 -11.44 21.34
CA VAL A 52 -1.55 -12.66 22.17
C VAL A 52 -0.75 -13.77 21.50
N GLN A 53 -0.93 -13.98 20.19
CA GLN A 53 -0.15 -14.97 19.44
C GLN A 53 1.34 -14.64 19.49
N SER A 54 1.72 -13.37 19.34
CA SER A 54 3.13 -12.95 19.34
C SER A 54 3.81 -13.15 20.70
N TYR A 55 3.05 -13.14 21.79
CA TYR A 55 3.57 -13.25 23.15
C TYR A 55 3.57 -14.69 23.69
N ALA A 56 2.53 -15.47 23.37
CA ALA A 56 2.31 -16.76 24.02
C ALA A 56 2.23 -17.93 23.02
N SER A 57 2.13 -17.66 21.72
CA SER A 57 1.97 -18.69 20.66
C SER A 57 0.85 -19.72 20.93
N LEU A 58 -0.19 -19.31 21.68
CA LEU A 58 -1.25 -20.20 22.19
C LEU A 58 -2.42 -20.40 21.21
N LEU A 59 -2.56 -19.55 20.19
CA LEU A 59 -3.74 -19.58 19.34
C LEU A 59 -3.56 -20.53 18.15
N PRO A 60 -4.57 -21.35 17.83
CA PRO A 60 -4.58 -22.14 16.61
C PRO A 60 -4.49 -21.24 15.37
N LEU A 61 -3.69 -21.63 14.37
CA LEU A 61 -3.51 -20.86 13.12
C LEU A 61 -4.83 -20.59 12.39
N TRP A 62 -5.80 -21.50 12.49
CA TRP A 62 -7.16 -21.32 11.98
C TRP A 62 -7.85 -20.05 12.52
N SER A 63 -7.68 -19.76 13.81
CA SER A 63 -8.29 -18.57 14.43
C SER A 63 -7.73 -17.27 13.85
N ILE A 64 -6.43 -17.28 13.54
CA ILE A 64 -5.74 -16.17 12.88
C ILE A 64 -6.25 -16.03 11.45
N PHE A 65 -6.32 -17.13 10.70
CA PHE A 65 -6.85 -17.14 9.33
C PHE A 65 -8.28 -16.58 9.26
N LEU A 66 -9.19 -17.08 10.09
CA LEU A 66 -10.56 -16.59 10.11
C LEU A 66 -10.62 -15.10 10.41
N THR A 67 -9.85 -14.63 11.39
CA THR A 67 -9.88 -13.23 11.76
C THR A 67 -9.29 -12.32 10.68
N GLU A 68 -8.22 -12.77 10.00
CA GLU A 68 -7.68 -12.10 8.80
C GLU A 68 -8.73 -11.99 7.69
N MET A 69 -9.39 -13.10 7.36
CA MET A 69 -10.39 -13.14 6.30
C MET A 69 -11.60 -12.27 6.63
N LEU A 70 -12.08 -12.32 7.87
CA LEU A 70 -13.18 -11.49 8.33
C LEU A 70 -12.80 -10.00 8.27
N ARG A 71 -11.61 -9.64 8.80
CA ARG A 71 -11.11 -8.26 8.77
C ARG A 71 -11.06 -7.72 7.34
N VAL A 72 -10.43 -8.45 6.44
CA VAL A 72 -10.33 -8.09 5.03
C VAL A 72 -11.72 -7.99 4.40
N GLY A 73 -12.59 -8.96 4.66
CA GLY A 73 -13.96 -8.99 4.18
C GLY A 73 -14.72 -7.71 4.54
N VAL A 74 -14.72 -7.30 5.81
CA VAL A 74 -15.47 -6.12 6.24
C VAL A 74 -14.95 -4.84 5.57
N TRP A 75 -13.63 -4.68 5.40
CA TRP A 75 -13.07 -3.55 4.64
C TRP A 75 -13.49 -3.56 3.16
N LEU A 76 -13.49 -4.73 2.52
CA LEU A 76 -13.96 -4.88 1.13
C LEU A 76 -15.45 -4.57 0.98
N PHE A 77 -16.29 -5.08 1.89
CA PHE A 77 -17.73 -4.81 1.91
C PHE A 77 -18.03 -3.34 2.21
N PHE A 78 -17.25 -2.70 3.08
CA PHE A 78 -17.34 -1.26 3.33
C PHE A 78 -17.05 -0.46 2.05
N LEU A 79 -15.91 -0.70 1.39
CA LEU A 79 -15.54 -0.02 0.14
C LEU A 79 -16.56 -0.27 -0.98
N ARG A 80 -17.02 -1.53 -1.11
CA ARG A 80 -18.07 -1.90 -2.07
C ARG A 80 -19.37 -1.14 -1.81
N THR A 81 -19.83 -1.09 -0.57
CA THR A 81 -21.08 -0.39 -0.21
C THR A 81 -20.96 1.11 -0.45
N LEU A 82 -19.80 1.68 -0.16
CA LEU A 82 -19.52 3.08 -0.42
C LEU A 82 -19.55 3.40 -1.93
N LEU A 83 -18.95 2.54 -2.75
CA LEU A 83 -18.97 2.70 -4.21
C LEU A 83 -20.37 2.49 -4.80
N MET A 84 -21.18 1.59 -4.22
CA MET A 84 -22.58 1.40 -4.62
C MET A 84 -23.43 2.63 -4.35
N ASN A 85 -23.23 3.27 -3.20
CA ASN A 85 -23.95 4.49 -2.85
C ASN A 85 -23.56 5.69 -3.74
N LEU A 86 -22.40 5.64 -4.39
CA LEU A 86 -21.99 6.65 -5.37
C LEU A 86 -22.64 6.45 -6.76
N SER A 87 -23.19 5.27 -7.05
CA SER A 87 -23.72 4.92 -8.37
C SER A 87 -25.24 5.12 -8.46
N GLN A 88 -25.71 6.03 -9.32
CA GLN A 88 -27.15 6.22 -9.57
C GLN A 88 -27.78 5.06 -10.36
N PHE A 89 -27.04 4.53 -11.35
CA PHE A 89 -27.49 3.44 -12.25
C PHE A 89 -26.93 2.06 -11.86
N GLY A 90 -26.40 1.96 -10.63
CA GLY A 90 -25.81 0.74 -10.09
C GLY A 90 -24.36 0.52 -10.54
N ALA A 91 -23.53 0.07 -9.59
CA ALA A 91 -22.16 -0.32 -9.87
C ALA A 91 -22.10 -1.51 -10.86
N PRO A 92 -21.02 -1.64 -11.65
CA PRO A 92 -20.80 -2.76 -12.56
C PRO A 92 -21.04 -4.10 -11.85
N ALA A 93 -21.68 -5.05 -12.55
CA ALA A 93 -21.95 -6.39 -12.00
C ALA A 93 -20.69 -7.07 -11.45
N VAL A 94 -19.54 -6.78 -12.07
CA VAL A 94 -18.20 -7.21 -11.62
C VAL A 94 -17.91 -6.81 -10.18
N ILE A 95 -18.22 -5.58 -9.76
CA ILE A 95 -18.01 -5.15 -8.37
C ILE A 95 -19.09 -5.69 -7.44
N ARG A 96 -20.33 -5.75 -7.94
CA ARG A 96 -21.49 -6.19 -7.15
C ARG A 96 -21.39 -7.67 -6.75
N LEU A 97 -21.04 -8.53 -7.71
CA LEU A 97 -20.98 -9.98 -7.54
C LEU A 97 -19.55 -10.49 -7.38
N GLY A 98 -18.57 -9.88 -8.05
CA GLY A 98 -17.18 -10.35 -8.02
C GLY A 98 -16.51 -10.16 -6.65
N VAL A 99 -16.74 -9.03 -5.96
CA VAL A 99 -16.18 -8.81 -4.61
C VAL A 99 -16.62 -9.88 -3.60
N PRO A 100 -17.93 -10.13 -3.37
CA PRO A 100 -18.35 -11.18 -2.45
C PRO A 100 -17.94 -12.57 -2.94
N LEU A 101 -17.99 -12.84 -4.25
CA LEU A 101 -17.59 -14.14 -4.80
C LEU A 101 -16.11 -14.42 -4.52
N ILE A 102 -15.21 -13.48 -4.84
CA ILE A 102 -13.77 -13.65 -4.61
C ILE A 102 -13.49 -13.83 -3.11
N TRP A 103 -14.17 -13.08 -2.24
CA TRP A 103 -14.02 -13.24 -0.80
C TRP A 103 -14.51 -14.62 -0.32
N VAL A 104 -15.71 -15.07 -0.71
CA VAL A 104 -16.26 -16.38 -0.34
C VAL A 104 -15.39 -17.52 -0.85
N VAL A 105 -14.92 -17.44 -2.10
CA VAL A 105 -14.01 -18.44 -2.68
C VAL A 105 -12.69 -18.47 -1.91
N SER A 106 -12.14 -17.31 -1.55
CA SER A 106 -10.89 -17.24 -0.76
C SER A 106 -11.04 -17.87 0.62
N VAL A 107 -12.15 -17.56 1.31
CA VAL A 107 -12.48 -18.15 2.61
C VAL A 107 -12.67 -19.65 2.46
N GLY A 108 -13.55 -20.07 1.56
CA GLY A 108 -13.92 -21.47 1.34
C GLY A 108 -12.75 -22.35 0.93
N ALA A 109 -11.83 -21.85 0.09
CA ALA A 109 -10.60 -22.56 -0.27
C ALA A 109 -9.71 -22.79 0.95
N GLY A 110 -9.57 -21.80 1.84
CA GLY A 110 -8.86 -21.97 3.11
C GLY A 110 -9.53 -22.98 4.02
N LEU A 111 -10.86 -22.90 4.21
CA LEU A 111 -11.59 -23.86 5.06
C LEU A 111 -11.51 -25.29 4.53
N TRP A 112 -11.59 -25.47 3.21
CA TRP A 112 -11.54 -26.78 2.57
C TRP A 112 -10.16 -27.43 2.72
N LEU A 113 -9.08 -26.66 2.70
CA LEU A 113 -7.73 -27.18 2.91
C LEU A 113 -7.49 -27.62 4.35
N GLU A 114 -7.97 -26.85 5.32
CA GLU A 114 -7.95 -27.27 6.73
C GLU A 114 -8.68 -28.59 6.92
N ALA A 115 -9.91 -28.67 6.37
CA ALA A 115 -10.75 -29.85 6.52
C ALA A 115 -10.18 -31.10 5.82
N SER A 116 -9.52 -30.92 4.67
CA SER A 116 -9.01 -32.05 3.87
C SER A 116 -7.68 -32.61 4.32
N ARG A 117 -6.86 -31.81 5.02
CA ARG A 117 -5.48 -32.23 5.38
C ARG A 117 -5.23 -32.27 6.89
N GLY A 118 -6.12 -31.72 7.71
CA GLY A 118 -6.03 -31.72 9.17
C GLY A 118 -5.32 -30.48 9.73
N PRO A 119 -5.43 -30.25 11.06
CA PRO A 119 -5.05 -28.99 11.72
C PRO A 119 -3.54 -28.67 11.68
N ASP A 120 -2.68 -29.65 11.38
CA ASP A 120 -1.23 -29.47 11.30
C ASP A 120 -0.75 -28.97 9.92
N VAL A 121 -1.61 -28.94 8.90
CA VAL A 121 -1.18 -28.55 7.55
C VAL A 121 -0.95 -27.06 7.40
N LEU A 122 -1.48 -26.23 8.30
CA LEU A 122 -1.08 -24.83 8.32
C LEU A 122 0.40 -24.64 8.68
N ASN A 123 1.06 -25.64 9.28
CA ASN A 123 2.49 -25.57 9.61
C ASN A 123 3.43 -25.87 8.42
N GLY A 124 2.94 -26.52 7.35
CA GLY A 124 3.76 -26.89 6.17
C GLY A 124 3.18 -26.51 4.80
N GLY A 125 1.88 -26.27 4.72
CA GLY A 125 1.13 -26.00 3.48
C GLY A 125 0.24 -24.75 3.51
N ALA A 126 0.04 -24.09 4.66
CA ALA A 126 -0.73 -22.83 4.79
C ALA A 126 -0.36 -21.80 3.72
N GLY A 127 0.94 -21.69 3.43
CA GLY A 127 1.48 -20.73 2.48
C GLY A 127 0.89 -20.88 1.07
N GLN A 128 0.47 -22.09 0.68
CA GLN A 128 0.03 -22.37 -0.69
C GLN A 128 -1.31 -21.76 -1.05
N VAL A 129 -2.20 -21.50 -0.09
CA VAL A 129 -3.52 -20.89 -0.36
C VAL A 129 -3.78 -19.64 0.43
N TRP A 130 -3.25 -19.51 1.65
CA TRP A 130 -3.36 -18.26 2.40
C TRP A 130 -2.65 -17.11 1.68
N LEU A 131 -1.41 -17.31 1.21
CA LEU A 131 -0.64 -16.21 0.59
C LEU A 131 -1.28 -15.75 -0.74
N PRO A 132 -1.68 -16.64 -1.66
CA PRO A 132 -2.38 -16.20 -2.87
C PRO A 132 -3.73 -15.54 -2.58
N ALA A 133 -4.52 -16.07 -1.64
CA ALA A 133 -5.79 -15.47 -1.26
C ALA A 133 -5.59 -14.06 -0.68
N GLY A 134 -4.63 -13.90 0.24
CA GLY A 134 -4.27 -12.61 0.82
C GLY A 134 -3.81 -11.62 -0.25
N LEU A 135 -3.00 -12.06 -1.21
CA LEU A 135 -2.54 -11.24 -2.33
C LEU A 135 -3.70 -10.78 -3.23
N VAL A 136 -4.57 -11.70 -3.64
CA VAL A 136 -5.75 -11.40 -4.48
C VAL A 136 -6.69 -10.43 -3.77
N LEU A 137 -6.99 -10.67 -2.49
CA LEU A 137 -7.86 -9.78 -1.70
C LEU A 137 -7.23 -8.40 -1.48
N SER A 138 -5.90 -8.32 -1.31
CA SER A 138 -5.19 -7.05 -1.18
C SER A 138 -5.22 -6.25 -2.49
N LEU A 139 -4.99 -6.91 -3.63
CA LEU A 139 -5.15 -6.30 -4.96
C LEU A 139 -6.58 -5.80 -5.18
N LEU A 140 -7.56 -6.60 -4.80
CA LEU A 140 -8.97 -6.22 -4.89
C LEU A 140 -9.29 -5.01 -4.00
N GLY A 141 -8.73 -4.96 -2.78
CA GLY A 141 -8.85 -3.81 -1.88
C GLY A 141 -8.27 -2.53 -2.48
N ILE A 142 -7.05 -2.58 -3.03
CA ILE A 142 -6.42 -1.43 -3.70
C ILE A 142 -7.24 -1.00 -4.92
N SER A 143 -7.71 -1.95 -5.73
CA SER A 143 -8.59 -1.69 -6.88
C SER A 143 -9.85 -0.94 -6.44
N LEU A 144 -10.53 -1.41 -5.39
CA LEU A 144 -11.71 -0.74 -4.87
C LEU A 144 -11.42 0.67 -4.35
N VAL A 145 -10.27 0.89 -3.69
CA VAL A 145 -9.84 2.23 -3.24
C VAL A 145 -9.60 3.15 -4.44
N GLU A 146 -8.96 2.67 -5.49
CA GLU A 146 -8.75 3.43 -6.72
C GLU A 146 -10.08 3.77 -7.39
N GLN A 147 -10.96 2.78 -7.57
CA GLN A 147 -12.28 3.01 -8.16
C GLN A 147 -13.06 4.04 -7.34
N LEU A 148 -13.02 3.94 -6.02
CA LEU A 148 -13.67 4.89 -5.13
C LEU A 148 -13.13 6.31 -5.31
N TYR A 149 -11.80 6.48 -5.34
CA TYR A 149 -11.19 7.80 -5.50
C TYR A 149 -11.50 8.42 -6.87
N ARG A 150 -11.38 7.65 -7.95
CA ARG A 150 -11.60 8.14 -9.32
C ARG A 150 -13.07 8.46 -9.61
N ASN A 151 -13.99 7.67 -9.08
CA ASN A 151 -15.44 7.87 -9.27
C ASN A 151 -16.04 8.92 -8.33
N THR A 152 -15.26 9.47 -7.40
CA THR A 152 -15.72 10.56 -6.51
C THR A 152 -15.55 11.93 -7.19
N PRO A 153 -16.60 12.78 -7.22
CA PRO A 153 -16.51 14.17 -7.72
C PRO A 153 -15.51 15.03 -6.95
N GLU A 154 -14.89 16.00 -7.63
CA GLU A 154 -13.80 16.82 -7.08
C GLU A 154 -14.11 17.51 -5.75
N LYS A 155 -15.34 18.03 -5.60
CA LYS A 155 -15.80 18.69 -4.37
C LYS A 155 -15.73 17.79 -3.14
N SER A 156 -15.78 16.48 -3.32
CA SER A 156 -15.88 15.50 -2.23
C SER A 156 -14.62 14.65 -2.08
N ARG A 157 -13.69 14.73 -3.06
CA ARG A 157 -12.37 14.09 -2.99
C ARG A 157 -11.56 14.54 -1.78
N TRP A 158 -11.71 15.79 -1.34
CA TRP A 158 -10.93 16.32 -0.20
C TRP A 158 -11.29 15.65 1.14
N ALA A 159 -12.54 15.26 1.33
CA ALA A 159 -12.96 14.51 2.51
C ALA A 159 -12.57 13.02 2.39
N LEU A 160 -12.69 12.45 1.19
CA LEU A 160 -12.43 11.04 0.94
C LEU A 160 -10.94 10.67 0.88
N LYS A 161 -10.05 11.62 0.55
CA LYS A 161 -8.61 11.33 0.38
C LYS A 161 -7.99 10.67 1.61
N PHE A 162 -8.38 11.07 2.82
CA PHE A 162 -7.84 10.48 4.05
C PHE A 162 -8.32 9.04 4.25
N LEU A 163 -9.57 8.75 3.87
CA LEU A 163 -10.11 7.40 3.88
C LEU A 163 -9.36 6.51 2.88
N CYS A 164 -9.18 7.00 1.65
CA CYS A 164 -8.46 6.29 0.60
C CYS A 164 -6.99 6.03 0.97
N ILE A 165 -6.30 7.03 1.53
CA ILE A 165 -4.91 6.85 1.96
C ILE A 165 -4.83 5.89 3.15
N GLY A 166 -5.72 6.02 4.13
CA GLY A 166 -5.78 5.13 5.29
C GLY A 166 -6.01 3.68 4.87
N ILE A 167 -7.13 3.37 4.23
CA ILE A 167 -7.47 2.00 3.79
C ILE A 167 -6.51 1.50 2.72
N GLY A 168 -6.10 2.36 1.78
CA GLY A 168 -5.14 2.04 0.75
C GLY A 168 -3.78 1.65 1.33
N SER A 169 -3.31 2.31 2.40
CA SER A 169 -2.07 1.94 3.08
C SER A 169 -2.15 0.57 3.75
N LEU A 170 -3.32 0.19 4.29
CA LEU A 170 -3.54 -1.15 4.86
C LEU A 170 -3.38 -2.22 3.79
N PHE A 171 -4.11 -2.09 2.68
CA PHE A 171 -4.04 -3.07 1.59
C PHE A 171 -2.72 -3.03 0.83
N ALA A 172 -2.05 -1.89 0.73
CA ALA A 172 -0.73 -1.79 0.12
C ALA A 172 0.33 -2.54 0.94
N TYR A 173 0.28 -2.42 2.28
CA TYR A 173 1.16 -3.19 3.15
C TYR A 173 0.87 -4.69 3.08
N ASP A 174 -0.41 -5.07 3.09
CA ASP A 174 -0.82 -6.47 2.97
C ASP A 174 -0.37 -7.05 1.61
N LEU A 175 -0.53 -6.29 0.52
CA LEU A 175 -0.03 -6.69 -0.79
C LEU A 175 1.49 -6.92 -0.78
N PHE A 176 2.25 -5.98 -0.22
CA PHE A 176 3.71 -6.10 -0.10
C PHE A 176 4.10 -7.35 0.71
N LEU A 177 3.47 -7.56 1.86
CA LEU A 177 3.72 -8.70 2.74
C LEU A 177 3.44 -10.02 2.03
N TYR A 178 2.27 -10.16 1.42
CA TYR A 178 1.89 -11.41 0.75
C TYR A 178 2.72 -11.65 -0.52
N ALA A 179 3.05 -10.61 -1.30
CA ALA A 179 3.90 -10.74 -2.47
C ALA A 179 5.32 -11.20 -2.10
N GLN A 180 5.90 -10.59 -1.06
CA GLN A 180 7.21 -11.00 -0.55
C GLN A 180 7.18 -12.41 0.02
N ALA A 181 6.14 -12.75 0.79
CA ALA A 181 6.00 -14.09 1.37
C ALA A 181 5.87 -15.17 0.29
N MET A 182 5.19 -14.89 -0.82
CA MET A 182 5.14 -15.79 -1.97
C MET A 182 6.50 -15.92 -2.65
N MET A 183 7.23 -14.81 -2.83
CA MET A 183 8.55 -14.82 -3.47
C MET A 183 9.59 -15.61 -2.67
N LEU A 184 9.57 -15.47 -1.35
CA LEU A 184 10.51 -16.12 -0.43
C LEU A 184 9.98 -17.47 0.11
N ASN A 185 8.76 -17.85 -0.27
CA ASN A 185 8.01 -18.99 0.25
C ASN A 185 8.05 -19.10 1.80
N SER A 186 8.12 -17.94 2.46
CA SER A 186 8.28 -17.82 3.91
C SER A 186 7.83 -16.42 4.35
N ILE A 187 7.21 -16.33 5.52
CA ILE A 187 6.79 -15.06 6.10
C ILE A 187 7.93 -14.55 7.00
N ASP A 188 8.49 -13.37 6.69
CA ASP A 188 9.42 -12.71 7.60
C ASP A 188 8.67 -12.20 8.83
N LEU A 189 9.00 -12.73 10.00
CA LEU A 189 8.36 -12.38 11.28
C LEU A 189 8.51 -10.89 11.64
N LYS A 190 9.57 -10.21 11.17
CA LYS A 190 9.75 -8.78 11.39
C LYS A 190 8.72 -7.97 10.60
N ILE A 191 8.50 -8.34 9.33
CA ILE A 191 7.54 -7.69 8.44
C ILE A 191 6.11 -8.04 8.85
N TRP A 192 5.89 -9.28 9.31
CA TRP A 192 4.64 -9.65 9.95
C TRP A 192 4.36 -8.74 11.16
N SER A 193 5.28 -8.69 12.12
CA SER A 193 5.14 -7.90 13.35
C SER A 193 4.99 -6.41 13.11
N ALA A 194 5.69 -5.82 12.13
CA ALA A 194 5.61 -4.39 11.82
C ALA A 194 4.23 -3.95 11.28
N ARG A 195 3.40 -4.90 10.84
CA ARG A 195 2.04 -4.64 10.34
C ARG A 195 1.17 -3.89 11.36
N GLY A 196 1.33 -4.15 12.66
CA GLY A 196 0.61 -3.44 13.72
C GLY A 196 0.89 -1.93 13.74
N LEU A 197 2.16 -1.53 13.66
CA LEU A 197 2.55 -0.12 13.57
C LEU A 197 2.00 0.56 12.31
N VAL A 198 2.04 -0.10 11.15
CA VAL A 198 1.48 0.46 9.92
C VAL A 198 -0.03 0.67 10.04
N ASN A 199 -0.73 -0.29 10.63
CA ASN A 199 -2.15 -0.16 10.93
C ASN A 199 -2.45 1.01 11.88
N THR A 200 -1.59 1.22 12.87
CA THR A 200 -1.68 2.35 13.81
C THR A 200 -1.58 3.69 13.07
N LEU A 201 -0.66 3.83 12.11
CA LEU A 201 -0.49 5.06 11.33
C LEU A 201 -1.71 5.37 10.44
N ALA A 202 -2.50 4.37 10.07
CA ALA A 202 -3.74 4.57 9.32
C ALA A 202 -4.87 5.16 10.20
N VAL A 203 -4.87 4.88 11.52
CA VAL A 203 -5.92 5.33 12.45
C VAL A 203 -6.17 6.84 12.43
N PRO A 204 -5.17 7.74 12.54
CA PRO A 204 -5.43 9.18 12.49
C PRO A 204 -6.05 9.61 11.15
N LEU A 205 -5.68 8.98 10.04
CA LEU A 205 -6.27 9.27 8.73
C LEU A 205 -7.74 8.86 8.69
N LEU A 206 -8.06 7.68 9.22
CA LEU A 206 -9.43 7.18 9.34
C LEU A 206 -10.27 8.06 10.29
N ALA A 207 -9.69 8.52 11.41
CA ALA A 207 -10.33 9.42 12.35
C ALA A 207 -10.65 10.78 11.71
N ILE A 208 -9.70 11.36 10.96
CA ILE A 208 -9.91 12.60 10.20
C ILE A 208 -11.01 12.41 9.15
N ALA A 209 -11.01 11.28 8.43
CA ALA A 209 -12.05 10.97 7.45
C ALA A 209 -13.43 10.87 8.10
N ALA A 210 -13.53 10.20 9.27
CA ALA A 210 -14.77 10.07 10.02
C ALA A 210 -15.31 11.39 10.53
N ARG A 211 -14.44 12.25 11.09
CA ARG A 211 -14.82 13.57 11.58
C ARG A 211 -15.27 14.51 10.46
N ARG A 212 -14.67 14.40 9.27
CA ARG A 212 -14.98 15.27 8.12
C ARG A 212 -16.27 14.89 7.41
N ASN A 213 -16.73 13.65 7.55
CA ASN A 213 -18.01 13.17 7.00
C ASN A 213 -18.87 12.54 8.11
N PRO A 214 -19.39 13.33 9.09
CA PRO A 214 -20.12 12.80 10.24
C PRO A 214 -21.38 12.02 9.84
N GLN A 215 -22.06 12.53 8.80
CA GLN A 215 -23.28 11.92 8.32
C GLN A 215 -22.99 10.66 7.49
N TRP A 216 -21.77 10.45 6.99
CA TRP A 216 -21.47 9.43 5.97
C TRP A 216 -22.47 9.40 4.79
N SER A 217 -23.31 10.44 4.63
CA SER A 217 -23.89 10.80 3.35
C SER A 217 -22.76 11.48 2.65
N LEU A 218 -22.22 10.79 1.66
CA LEU A 218 -21.75 11.54 0.52
C LEU A 218 -23.03 12.18 -0.07
N ASP A 219 -23.46 13.34 0.46
CA ASP A 219 -24.45 14.25 -0.17
C ASP A 219 -23.80 14.87 -1.41
N VAL A 220 -23.35 13.97 -2.27
CA VAL A 220 -22.42 14.23 -3.33
C VAL A 220 -23.20 13.97 -4.59
N PHE A 221 -23.54 15.09 -5.23
CA PHE A 221 -23.98 15.18 -6.61
C PHE A 221 -23.59 13.94 -7.39
N VAL A 222 -24.62 13.16 -7.67
CA VAL A 222 -24.46 11.79 -8.07
C VAL A 222 -23.67 11.73 -9.37
N SER A 223 -22.57 10.98 -9.37
CA SER A 223 -21.90 10.63 -10.63
C SER A 223 -22.82 9.69 -11.39
N ARG A 224 -23.15 10.04 -12.63
CA ARG A 224 -24.14 9.30 -13.43
C ARG A 224 -23.65 7.90 -13.85
N GLN A 225 -22.38 7.55 -13.62
CA GLN A 225 -21.87 6.20 -13.90
C GLN A 225 -20.57 5.93 -13.14
N VAL A 226 -20.43 4.73 -12.55
CA VAL A 226 -19.15 4.23 -12.04
C VAL A 226 -18.38 3.63 -13.23
N VAL A 227 -17.27 4.26 -13.59
CA VAL A 227 -16.38 3.78 -14.66
C VAL A 227 -15.31 2.90 -14.03
N LEU A 228 -15.07 1.72 -14.63
CA LEU A 228 -13.98 0.84 -14.24
C LEU A 228 -12.66 1.40 -14.77
N TYR A 229 -11.87 2.00 -13.89
CA TYR A 229 -10.50 2.35 -14.17
C TYR A 229 -9.59 1.18 -13.78
N SER A 230 -9.02 0.49 -14.76
CA SER A 230 -8.18 -0.71 -14.52
C SER A 230 -6.68 -0.44 -14.68
N ALA A 231 -6.28 0.81 -14.94
CA ALA A 231 -4.90 1.13 -15.31
C ALA A 231 -3.87 0.78 -14.22
N THR A 232 -4.16 1.09 -12.95
CA THR A 232 -3.23 0.79 -11.85
C THR A 232 -3.25 -0.70 -11.49
N LEU A 233 -4.41 -1.36 -11.58
CA LEU A 233 -4.50 -2.82 -11.40
C LEU A 233 -3.70 -3.58 -12.47
N ILE A 234 -3.77 -3.13 -13.72
CA ILE A 234 -2.96 -3.65 -14.82
C ILE A 234 -1.48 -3.38 -14.55
N GLY A 235 -1.11 -2.17 -14.10
CA GLY A 235 0.27 -1.83 -13.76
C GLY A 235 0.85 -2.66 -12.62
N VAL A 236 0.11 -2.80 -11.51
CA VAL A 236 0.51 -3.59 -10.34
C VAL A 236 0.53 -5.09 -10.68
N GLY A 237 -0.47 -5.59 -11.39
CA GLY A 237 -0.52 -6.98 -11.83
C GLY A 237 0.63 -7.32 -12.78
N ALA A 238 0.93 -6.44 -13.75
CA ALA A 238 2.07 -6.58 -14.63
C ALA A 238 3.40 -6.56 -13.86
N TYR A 239 3.56 -5.64 -12.91
CA TYR A 239 4.73 -5.59 -12.04
C TYR A 239 4.91 -6.88 -11.24
N LEU A 240 3.86 -7.38 -10.58
CA LEU A 240 3.91 -8.61 -9.79
C LEU A 240 4.19 -9.84 -10.66
N LEU A 241 3.62 -9.92 -11.87
CA LEU A 241 3.93 -10.98 -12.83
C LEU A 241 5.39 -10.95 -13.26
N ILE A 242 5.93 -9.77 -13.56
CA ILE A 242 7.35 -9.60 -13.90
C ILE A 242 8.24 -10.04 -12.72
N MET A 243 7.91 -9.63 -11.50
CA MET A 243 8.66 -10.01 -10.30
C MET A 243 8.58 -11.52 -10.02
N ALA A 244 7.40 -12.13 -10.16
CA ALA A 244 7.20 -13.56 -9.95
C ALA A 244 7.92 -14.40 -11.01
N LEU A 245 7.82 -14.03 -12.30
CA LEU A 245 8.52 -14.68 -13.41
C LEU A 245 10.04 -14.51 -13.27
N GLY A 246 10.50 -13.31 -12.92
CA GLY A 246 11.90 -13.03 -12.65
C GLY A 246 12.43 -13.88 -11.51
N GLY A 247 11.72 -13.94 -10.37
CA GLY A 247 12.11 -14.77 -9.23
C GLY A 247 12.14 -16.27 -9.57
N TYR A 248 11.15 -16.76 -10.31
CA TYR A 248 11.12 -18.16 -10.78
C TYR A 248 12.31 -18.47 -11.69
N TYR A 249 12.61 -17.58 -12.64
CA TYR A 249 13.73 -17.74 -13.58
C TYR A 249 15.08 -17.71 -12.86
N ILE A 250 15.31 -16.72 -11.98
CA ILE A 250 16.52 -16.61 -11.17
C ILE A 250 16.77 -17.91 -10.39
N ARG A 251 15.72 -18.45 -9.77
CA ARG A 251 15.80 -19.68 -8.96
C ARG A 251 16.07 -20.94 -9.78
N THR A 252 15.43 -21.10 -10.94
CA THR A 252 15.61 -22.29 -11.80
C THR A 252 16.99 -22.34 -12.44
N PHE A 253 17.59 -21.19 -12.72
CA PHE A 253 18.92 -21.08 -13.33
C PHE A 253 20.04 -20.80 -12.31
N GLY A 254 19.76 -20.90 -11.01
CA GLY A 254 20.76 -20.80 -9.94
C GLY A 254 21.36 -19.41 -9.73
N GLY A 255 20.68 -18.36 -10.17
CA GLY A 255 21.10 -16.97 -9.97
C GLY A 255 20.73 -16.42 -8.58
N ASP A 256 21.38 -15.32 -8.19
CA ASP A 256 21.02 -14.51 -7.02
C ASP A 256 20.35 -13.21 -7.49
N TRP A 257 19.39 -12.71 -6.71
CA TRP A 257 18.80 -11.37 -6.89
C TRP A 257 19.88 -10.28 -6.87
N GLY A 258 20.94 -10.47 -6.06
CA GLY A 258 22.10 -9.59 -6.06
C GLY A 258 22.73 -9.48 -7.45
N THR A 259 22.96 -10.61 -8.12
CA THR A 259 23.53 -10.65 -9.48
C THR A 259 22.61 -9.99 -10.49
N VAL A 260 21.29 -10.21 -10.42
CA VAL A 260 20.35 -9.59 -11.37
C VAL A 260 20.28 -8.08 -11.22
N ILE A 261 20.22 -7.57 -9.99
CA ILE A 261 20.23 -6.14 -9.71
C ILE A 261 21.57 -5.53 -10.18
N GLN A 262 22.68 -6.21 -9.94
CA GLN A 262 24.01 -5.78 -10.38
C GLN A 262 24.09 -5.71 -11.91
N VAL A 263 23.62 -6.73 -12.63
CA VAL A 263 23.58 -6.75 -14.10
C VAL A 263 22.68 -5.64 -14.65
N LEU A 264 21.48 -5.47 -14.10
CA LEU A 264 20.56 -4.39 -14.50
C LEU A 264 21.18 -3.01 -14.25
N PHE A 265 21.88 -2.83 -13.12
CA PHE A 265 22.58 -1.60 -12.79
C PHE A 265 23.70 -1.30 -13.79
N PHE A 266 24.61 -2.25 -14.04
CA PHE A 266 25.72 -2.05 -14.98
C PHE A 266 25.24 -1.88 -16.42
N PHE A 267 24.27 -2.69 -16.84
CA PHE A 267 23.69 -2.61 -18.19
C PHE A 267 22.92 -1.30 -18.38
N GLY A 268 22.11 -0.90 -17.39
CA GLY A 268 21.39 0.38 -17.38
C GLY A 268 22.33 1.57 -17.38
N ALA A 269 23.41 1.53 -16.58
CA ALA A 269 24.47 2.53 -16.59
C ALA A 269 25.18 2.59 -17.95
N GLY A 270 25.41 1.45 -18.59
CA GLY A 270 25.96 1.36 -19.95
C GLY A 270 25.05 2.01 -21.00
N ILE A 271 23.75 1.68 -20.98
CA ILE A 271 22.76 2.30 -21.88
C ILE A 271 22.71 3.82 -21.66
N LEU A 272 22.67 4.26 -20.40
CA LEU A 272 22.65 5.67 -20.06
C LEU A 272 23.91 6.38 -20.56
N LEU A 273 25.08 5.77 -20.37
CA LEU A 273 26.36 6.29 -20.87
C LEU A 273 26.36 6.42 -22.39
N VAL A 274 25.97 5.37 -23.12
CA VAL A 274 25.85 5.40 -24.59
C VAL A 274 24.86 6.49 -25.02
N THR A 275 23.69 6.55 -24.38
CA THR A 275 22.65 7.55 -24.71
C THR A 275 23.17 8.97 -24.50
N VAL A 276 23.90 9.24 -23.42
CA VAL A 276 24.54 10.55 -23.18
C VAL A 276 25.64 10.82 -24.21
N LEU A 277 26.48 9.84 -24.54
CA LEU A 277 27.56 10.00 -25.52
C LEU A 277 27.04 10.31 -26.94
N PHE A 278 25.97 9.66 -27.36
CA PHE A 278 25.41 9.84 -28.70
C PHE A 278 24.36 10.96 -28.80
N SER A 279 23.80 11.43 -27.69
CA SER A 279 22.83 12.54 -27.68
C SER A 279 23.48 13.89 -27.35
N ALA A 280 23.46 14.82 -28.32
CA ALA A 280 24.01 16.17 -28.14
C ALA A 280 23.27 16.97 -27.04
N GLN A 281 21.96 16.79 -26.93
CA GLN A 281 21.11 17.51 -25.97
C GLN A 281 21.32 17.01 -24.52
N LEU A 282 21.54 15.70 -24.34
CA LEU A 282 21.82 15.12 -23.02
C LEU A 282 23.26 15.42 -22.58
N ARG A 283 24.24 15.44 -23.48
CA ARG A 283 25.60 15.91 -23.19
C ARG A 283 25.61 17.36 -22.70
N ALA A 284 24.85 18.24 -23.35
CA ALA A 284 24.73 19.64 -22.94
C ALA A 284 24.12 19.77 -21.54
N SER A 285 23.02 19.05 -21.28
CA SER A 285 22.35 19.03 -19.98
C SER A 285 23.23 18.44 -18.86
N ALA A 286 23.94 17.34 -19.13
CA ALA A 286 24.86 16.71 -18.19
C ALA A 286 26.05 17.65 -17.85
N LYS A 287 26.60 18.34 -18.86
CA LYS A 287 27.66 19.34 -18.66
C LYS A 287 27.18 20.51 -17.80
N VAL A 288 25.96 21.01 -18.01
CA VAL A 288 25.36 22.07 -17.19
C VAL A 288 25.09 21.58 -15.77
N PHE A 289 24.60 20.36 -15.59
CA PHE A 289 24.35 19.77 -14.27
C PHE A 289 25.63 19.58 -13.47
N LEU A 290 26.68 19.01 -14.08
CA LEU A 290 28.02 18.90 -13.48
C LEU A 290 28.63 20.28 -13.20
N SER A 291 28.49 21.23 -14.13
CA SER A 291 29.00 22.58 -13.91
C SER A 291 28.32 23.27 -12.74
N LYS A 292 27.01 23.06 -12.54
CA LYS A 292 26.25 23.67 -11.43
C LYS A 292 26.56 23.05 -10.07
N HIS A 293 26.75 21.72 -10.00
CA HIS A 293 26.86 21.00 -8.73
C HIS A 293 28.30 20.65 -8.33
N PHE A 294 29.21 20.47 -9.30
CA PHE A 294 30.60 20.08 -9.05
C PHE A 294 31.60 21.21 -9.29
N TYR A 295 31.34 22.14 -10.21
CA TYR A 295 32.21 23.29 -10.49
C TYR A 295 31.65 24.58 -9.89
N ARG A 296 31.58 24.66 -8.55
CA ARG A 296 31.19 25.90 -7.87
C ARG A 296 32.27 27.01 -7.92
N ASN A 297 33.48 26.70 -8.37
CA ASN A 297 34.65 27.58 -8.20
C ASN A 297 35.54 27.66 -9.46
N LYS A 298 34.99 28.02 -10.63
CA LYS A 298 35.84 28.28 -11.82
C LYS A 298 35.74 29.68 -12.42
N TYR A 299 34.77 30.48 -11.99
CA TYR A 299 34.73 31.89 -12.38
C TYR A 299 35.13 32.73 -11.18
N GLU A 300 36.44 32.98 -11.07
CA GLU A 300 37.03 33.94 -10.15
C GLU A 300 36.59 35.36 -10.55
N TYR A 301 35.32 35.70 -10.32
CA TYR A 301 34.83 37.07 -10.41
C TYR A 301 35.66 38.02 -9.53
N ARG A 302 36.31 37.47 -8.48
CA ARG A 302 37.26 38.18 -7.63
C ARG A 302 38.44 38.74 -8.41
N ASP A 303 38.98 38.01 -9.39
CA ASP A 303 40.19 38.42 -10.08
C ASP A 303 39.88 39.53 -11.10
N GLU A 304 38.74 39.44 -11.78
CA GLU A 304 38.24 40.51 -12.66
C GLU A 304 37.82 41.75 -11.85
N TRP A 305 37.28 41.59 -10.63
CA TRP A 305 37.01 42.71 -9.73
C TRP A 305 38.33 43.36 -9.27
N LEU A 306 39.34 42.59 -8.86
CA LEU A 306 40.64 43.17 -8.49
C LEU A 306 41.28 43.93 -9.66
N ARG A 307 41.14 43.43 -10.89
CA ARG A 307 41.58 44.14 -12.11
C ARG A 307 40.85 45.47 -12.31
N LEU A 308 39.52 45.48 -12.16
CA LEU A 308 38.74 46.71 -12.32
C LEU A 308 39.13 47.75 -11.26
N ILE A 309 39.30 47.34 -10.00
CA ILE A 309 39.75 48.23 -8.92
C ILE A 309 41.14 48.78 -9.24
N SER A 310 42.08 47.94 -9.69
CA SER A 310 43.42 48.40 -10.05
C SER A 310 43.43 49.39 -11.23
N THR A 311 42.48 49.26 -12.15
CA THR A 311 42.34 50.16 -13.30
C THR A 311 41.72 51.49 -12.89
N LEU A 312 40.71 51.46 -12.01
CA LEU A 312 40.07 52.66 -11.48
C LEU A 312 40.98 53.43 -10.51
N SER A 313 41.77 52.73 -9.69
CA SER A 313 42.70 53.35 -8.76
C SER A 313 43.92 53.97 -9.45
N SER A 314 44.37 53.40 -10.56
CA SER A 314 45.44 53.99 -11.39
C SER A 314 44.96 55.18 -12.22
N ALA A 315 43.68 55.22 -12.63
CA ALA A 315 43.10 56.36 -13.36
C ALA A 315 42.77 57.58 -12.47
N GLY A 316 42.67 57.42 -11.14
CA GLY A 316 42.40 58.52 -10.20
C GLY A 316 43.65 59.20 -9.63
N ALA A 317 44.85 58.80 -10.05
CA ALA A 317 46.14 59.30 -9.56
C ALA A 317 46.88 60.22 -10.58
N GLY A 318 46.15 60.79 -11.55
CA GLY A 318 46.67 61.73 -12.55
C GLY A 318 45.92 63.05 -12.55
#